data_AF-A0A7K0W860-F1
#
_entry.id   AF-A0A7K0W860-F1
#
_cell.length_a   1.000
_cell.length_b   1.000
_cell.length_c   1.000
_cell.angle_alpha   90.00
_cell.angle_beta   90.00
_cell.angle_gamma   90.00
#
_symmetry.space_group_name_H-M   'P 1'
#
loop_
_entity.id
_entity.type
_entity.pdbx_description
1 polymer ?
#
loop_
_entity_poly.entity_id
_entity_poly.type
_entity_poly.pdbx_seq_one_letter_code
_entity_poly.pdbx_strand_id
1 'polypeptide(L)'
;MFEIFLMTVLIYLFLNRKKRARKPRGLDAELKELIESSHDATGIGLEIKGFLLDLINDEKNDAEKFSDARLAQAQRILDRAGPGAMYWMTEIATQLAMLAAAQINSIPTNVSVELREGATPEDIVRLVVRP
;
A
#
# COMPACT_ATOMS: atom_id res chain seq x y z
N MET A 1 0.66 7.99 58.79
CA MET A 1 -0.70 8.07 58.22
C MET A 1 -0.69 8.23 56.70
N PHE A 2 0.06 9.19 56.14
CA PHE A 2 0.12 9.44 54.69
C PHE A 2 0.75 8.28 53.88
N GLU A 3 1.79 7.63 54.40
CA GLU A 3 2.44 6.49 53.73
C GLU A 3 1.52 5.28 53.54
N ILE A 4 0.64 4.99 54.51
CA ILE A 4 -0.33 3.89 54.40
C ILE A 4 -1.34 4.19 53.29
N PHE A 5 -1.75 5.45 53.15
CA PHE A 5 -2.66 5.91 52.10
C PHE A 5 -2.00 5.87 50.72
N LEU A 6 -0.70 6.21 50.64
CA LEU A 6 0.06 6.13 49.40
C LEU A 6 0.21 4.67 48.95
N MET A 7 0.49 3.76 49.90
CA MET A 7 0.63 2.33 49.61
C MET A 7 -0.69 1.70 49.16
N THR A 8 -1.82 2.06 49.75
CA THR A 8 -3.13 1.55 49.30
C THR A 8 -3.51 2.05 47.90
N VAL A 9 -3.19 3.30 47.56
CA VAL A 9 -3.40 3.85 46.21
C VAL A 9 -2.51 3.15 45.17
N LEU A 10 -1.25 2.90 45.50
CA LEU A 10 -0.33 2.19 44.61
C LEU A 10 -0.76 0.73 44.37
N ILE A 11 -1.18 0.03 45.42
CA ILE A 11 -1.72 -1.33 45.31
C ILE A 11 -3.00 -1.34 44.48
N TYR A 12 -3.89 -0.37 44.68
CA TYR A 12 -5.11 -0.22 43.88
C TYR A 12 -4.80 -0.01 42.40
N LEU A 13 -3.89 0.91 42.07
CA LEU A 13 -3.45 1.16 40.69
C LEU A 13 -2.76 -0.05 40.07
N PHE A 14 -1.98 -0.80 40.86
CA PHE A 14 -1.29 -2.01 40.38
C PHE A 14 -2.27 -3.14 40.09
N LEU A 15 -3.30 -3.34 40.92
CA LEU A 15 -4.36 -4.32 40.71
C LEU A 15 -5.28 -3.94 39.53
N ASN A 16 -5.53 -2.63 39.32
CA ASN A 16 -6.40 -2.15 38.25
C ASN A 16 -5.71 -2.06 36.87
N ARG A 17 -4.39 -2.28 36.79
CA ARG A 17 -3.60 -2.23 35.54
C ARG A 17 -3.85 -3.40 34.58
N LYS A 18 -4.58 -4.45 34.96
CA LYS A 18 -4.77 -5.67 34.14
C LYS A 18 -6.23 -5.98 33.82
N LYS A 19 -6.92 -5.02 33.23
CA LYS A 19 -8.03 -5.32 32.30
C LYS A 19 -7.74 -4.68 30.95
N ARG A 20 -6.66 -5.11 30.29
CA ARG A 20 -6.60 -4.98 28.83
C ARG A 20 -7.76 -5.84 28.32
N ALA A 21 -8.80 -5.19 27.79
CA ALA A 21 -9.88 -5.86 27.12
C ALA A 21 -9.26 -6.86 26.15
N ARG A 22 -9.44 -8.16 26.40
CA ARG A 22 -9.10 -9.17 25.41
C ARG A 22 -10.02 -8.87 24.24
N LYS A 23 -9.45 -8.37 23.12
CA LYS A 23 -10.17 -8.29 21.86
C LYS A 23 -10.85 -9.64 21.64
N PRO A 24 -12.16 -9.69 21.36
CA PRO A 24 -12.86 -10.95 21.15
C PRO A 24 -12.22 -11.63 19.93
N ARG A 25 -11.40 -12.65 20.17
CA ARG A 25 -10.80 -13.51 19.15
C ARG A 25 -11.83 -14.56 18.73
N GLY A 26 -12.89 -14.09 18.09
CA GLY A 26 -13.84 -14.93 17.39
C GLY A 26 -13.39 -15.10 15.96
N LEU A 27 -13.65 -16.26 15.38
CA LEU A 27 -13.37 -16.56 13.97
C LEU A 27 -14.02 -15.51 13.04
N ASP A 28 -15.19 -14.99 13.43
CA ASP A 28 -15.89 -13.90 12.74
C ASP A 28 -15.16 -12.54 12.84
N ALA A 29 -14.46 -12.27 13.94
CA ALA A 29 -13.69 -11.04 14.11
C ALA A 29 -12.40 -11.07 13.28
N GLU A 30 -11.73 -12.22 13.24
CA GLU A 30 -10.55 -12.44 12.38
C GLU A 30 -10.96 -12.44 10.91
N LEU A 31 -12.09 -13.05 10.55
CA LEU A 31 -12.62 -13.02 9.18
C LEU A 31 -12.99 -11.59 8.78
N LYS A 32 -13.65 -10.83 9.65
CA LYS A 32 -13.96 -9.41 9.40
C LYS A 32 -12.69 -8.58 9.24
N GLU A 33 -11.68 -8.79 10.08
CA GLU A 33 -10.37 -8.13 9.97
C GLU A 33 -9.65 -8.51 8.67
N LEU A 34 -9.75 -9.77 8.22
CA LEU A 34 -9.20 -10.23 6.94
C LEU A 34 -9.95 -9.61 5.74
N ILE A 35 -11.27 -9.49 5.84
CA ILE A 35 -12.11 -8.86 4.81
C ILE A 35 -11.82 -7.36 4.74
N GLU A 36 -11.74 -6.68 5.88
CA GLU A 36 -11.41 -5.24 5.94
C GLU A 36 -9.99 -4.97 5.43
N SER A 37 -9.02 -5.79 5.80
CA SER A 37 -7.63 -5.66 5.32
C SER A 37 -7.46 -6.02 3.82
N SER A 38 -8.20 -7.00 3.30
CA SER A 38 -8.19 -7.32 1.87
C SER A 38 -8.86 -6.23 1.03
N HIS A 39 -9.96 -5.62 1.50
CA HIS A 39 -10.56 -4.45 0.86
C HIS A 39 -9.61 -3.23 0.86
N ASP A 40 -8.83 -3.05 1.92
CA ASP A 40 -7.87 -1.96 1.98
C ASP A 40 -6.69 -2.18 1.03
N ALA A 41 -6.19 -3.42 0.90
CA ALA A 41 -5.17 -3.76 -0.08
C ALA A 41 -5.63 -3.40 -1.50
N THR A 42 -6.76 -3.92 -1.97
CA THR A 42 -7.30 -3.58 -3.30
C THR A 42 -7.49 -2.07 -3.51
N GLY A 43 -7.95 -1.35 -2.47
CA GLY A 43 -8.08 0.10 -2.50
C GLY A 43 -6.75 0.84 -2.68
N ILE A 44 -5.73 0.44 -1.92
CA ILE A 44 -4.37 0.99 -2.04
C ILE A 44 -3.79 0.69 -3.43
N GLY A 45 -4.10 -0.49 -3.99
CA GLY A 45 -3.51 -0.94 -5.27
C GLY A 45 -4.01 -0.07 -6.41
N LEU A 46 -5.29 0.29 -6.34
CA LEU A 46 -5.93 1.23 -7.25
C LEU A 46 -5.37 2.66 -7.10
N GLU A 47 -5.07 3.11 -5.88
CA GLU A 47 -4.42 4.40 -5.65
C GLU A 47 -2.99 4.47 -6.21
N ILE A 48 -2.19 3.43 -5.99
CA ILE A 48 -0.84 3.31 -6.56
C ILE A 48 -0.90 3.27 -8.09
N LYS A 49 -1.84 2.50 -8.66
CA LYS A 49 -2.08 2.48 -10.10
C LYS A 49 -2.41 3.87 -10.64
N GLY A 50 -3.30 4.61 -9.96
CA GLY A 50 -3.64 5.98 -10.30
C GLY A 50 -2.42 6.89 -10.27
N PHE A 51 -1.60 6.80 -9.22
CA PHE A 51 -0.37 7.58 -9.08
C PHE A 51 0.62 7.33 -10.23
N LEU A 52 0.81 6.07 -10.63
CA LEU A 52 1.68 5.73 -11.77
C LEU A 52 1.16 6.30 -13.10
N LEU A 53 -0.15 6.26 -13.33
CA LEU A 53 -0.76 6.83 -14.52
C LEU A 53 -0.66 8.37 -14.54
N ASP A 54 -0.82 9.01 -13.37
CA ASP A 54 -0.64 10.45 -13.23
C ASP A 54 0.80 10.87 -13.52
N LEU A 55 1.80 10.10 -13.07
CA LEU A 55 3.21 10.37 -13.38
C LEU A 55 3.52 10.23 -14.88
N ILE A 56 2.93 9.24 -15.55
CA ILE A 56 3.06 9.10 -17.01
C ILE A 56 2.44 10.30 -17.71
N ASN A 57 1.26 10.73 -17.27
CA ASN A 57 0.59 11.90 -17.83
C ASN A 57 1.40 13.18 -17.60
N ASP A 58 1.94 13.38 -16.41
CA ASP A 58 2.80 14.51 -16.08
C ASP A 58 4.05 14.56 -16.97
N GLU A 59 4.75 13.43 -17.17
CA GLU A 59 5.91 13.36 -18.07
C GLU A 59 5.53 13.67 -19.53
N LYS A 60 4.36 13.23 -20.00
CA LYS A 60 3.86 13.52 -21.35
C LYS A 60 3.50 14.99 -21.57
N ASN A 61 3.23 15.73 -20.51
CA ASN A 61 2.84 17.14 -20.56
C ASN A 61 3.95 18.07 -20.05
N ASP A 62 5.20 17.58 -19.96
CA ASP A 62 6.36 18.33 -19.43
C ASP A 62 6.07 19.01 -18.08
N ALA A 63 5.28 18.34 -17.22
CA ALA A 63 4.93 18.87 -15.91
C ALA A 63 6.15 18.87 -14.97
N GLU A 64 6.09 19.74 -13.96
CA GLU A 64 7.15 19.86 -12.95
C GLU A 64 7.34 18.55 -12.17
N LYS A 65 8.56 18.01 -12.21
CA LYS A 65 8.96 16.87 -11.39
C LYS A 65 8.92 17.25 -9.91
N PHE A 66 8.36 16.39 -9.09
CA PHE A 66 8.16 16.65 -7.65
C PHE A 66 7.24 17.85 -7.36
N SER A 67 6.26 18.11 -8.22
CA SER A 67 5.24 19.12 -7.93
C SER A 67 4.53 18.87 -6.61
N ASP A 68 4.09 19.95 -5.95
CA ASP A 68 3.35 19.89 -4.68
C ASP A 68 2.12 18.98 -4.78
N ALA A 69 1.44 18.97 -5.93
CA ALA A 69 0.28 18.11 -6.18
C ALA A 69 0.65 16.62 -6.12
N ARG A 70 1.79 16.22 -6.72
CA ARG A 70 2.25 14.82 -6.71
C ARG A 70 2.83 14.41 -5.37
N LEU A 71 3.57 15.30 -4.70
CA LEU A 71 4.05 15.05 -3.34
C LEU A 71 2.88 14.88 -2.37
N ALA A 72 1.84 15.71 -2.47
CA ALA A 72 0.65 15.57 -1.65
C ALA A 72 -0.12 14.28 -1.94
N GLN A 73 -0.16 13.83 -3.20
CA GLN A 73 -0.76 12.54 -3.57
C GLN A 73 0.05 11.37 -3.01
N ALA A 74 1.37 11.39 -3.17
CA ALA A 74 2.27 10.38 -2.61
C ALA A 74 2.14 10.29 -1.09
N GLN A 75 2.06 11.43 -0.39
CA GLN A 75 1.88 11.46 1.07
C GLN A 75 0.58 10.78 1.49
N ARG A 76 -0.54 11.03 0.80
CA ARG A 76 -1.82 10.36 1.11
C ARG A 76 -1.73 8.84 0.97
N ILE A 77 -1.07 8.36 -0.08
CA ILE A 77 -0.86 6.92 -0.30
C ILE A 77 0.04 6.36 0.81
N LEU A 78 1.11 7.06 1.18
CA LEU A 78 2.00 6.66 2.27
C LEU A 78 1.30 6.63 3.62
N ASP A 79 0.45 7.61 3.92
CA ASP A 79 -0.30 7.68 5.18
C ASP A 79 -1.28 6.53 5.31
N ARG A 80 -1.87 6.09 4.19
CA ARG A 80 -2.83 4.99 4.15
C ARG A 80 -2.14 3.62 4.14
N ALA A 81 -1.16 3.43 3.27
CA ALA A 81 -0.53 2.13 3.01
C ALA A 81 0.71 1.85 3.87
N GLY A 82 1.31 2.89 4.45
CA GLY A 82 2.54 2.79 5.23
C GLY A 82 3.68 2.11 4.47
N PRO A 83 4.42 1.19 5.10
CA PRO A 83 5.49 0.42 4.45
C PRO A 83 5.03 -0.39 3.22
N GLY A 84 3.74 -0.74 3.14
CA GLY A 84 3.17 -1.47 2.01
C GLY A 84 3.27 -0.70 0.70
N ALA A 85 3.20 0.64 0.74
CA ALA A 85 3.36 1.46 -0.45
C ALA A 85 4.75 1.28 -1.08
N MET A 86 5.80 1.26 -0.25
CA MET A 86 7.17 1.08 -0.72
C MET A 86 7.37 -0.33 -1.29
N TYR A 87 6.82 -1.35 -0.63
CA TYR A 87 6.87 -2.72 -1.12
C TYR A 87 6.24 -2.83 -2.52
N TRP A 88 5.02 -2.32 -2.69
CA TRP A 88 4.31 -2.39 -3.96
C TRP A 88 4.97 -1.59 -5.07
N MET A 89 5.41 -0.37 -4.80
CA MET A 89 6.15 0.42 -5.79
C MET A 89 7.42 -0.30 -6.25
N THR A 90 8.13 -0.94 -5.32
CA THR A 90 9.36 -1.71 -5.62
C THR A 90 9.07 -3.00 -6.39
N GLU A 91 7.99 -3.70 -6.04
CA GLU A 91 7.54 -4.90 -6.74
C GLU A 91 7.16 -4.57 -8.19
N ILE A 92 6.36 -3.52 -8.39
CA ILE A 92 5.96 -3.05 -9.73
C ILE A 92 7.20 -2.66 -10.53
N ALA A 93 8.14 -1.91 -9.94
CA ALA A 93 9.39 -1.54 -10.62
C ALA A 93 10.20 -2.78 -11.05
N THR A 94 10.23 -3.82 -10.22
CA THR A 94 10.88 -5.09 -10.54
C THR A 94 10.18 -5.80 -11.69
N GLN A 95 8.85 -5.86 -11.68
CA GLN A 95 8.07 -6.44 -12.78
C GLN A 95 8.29 -5.70 -14.10
N LEU A 96 8.29 -4.37 -14.09
CA LEU A 96 8.57 -3.56 -15.28
C LEU A 96 10.01 -3.80 -15.81
N ALA A 97 11.00 -3.94 -14.92
CA ALA A 97 12.37 -4.28 -15.32
C ALA A 97 12.45 -5.68 -15.96
N MET A 98 11.71 -6.66 -15.43
CA MET A 98 11.61 -8.00 -16.04
C MET A 98 10.98 -7.95 -17.42
N LEU A 99 9.91 -7.17 -17.61
CA LEU A 99 9.27 -6.98 -18.91
C LEU A 99 10.22 -6.31 -19.91
N ALA A 100 10.96 -5.28 -19.49
CA ALA A 100 11.95 -4.61 -20.33
C ALA A 100 13.08 -5.58 -20.74
N ALA A 101 13.59 -6.39 -19.81
CA ALA A 101 14.59 -7.41 -20.11
C ALA A 101 14.05 -8.47 -21.08
N ALA A 102 12.81 -8.93 -20.90
CA ALA A 102 12.18 -9.87 -21.81
C ALA A 102 12.06 -9.29 -23.23
N GLN A 103 11.64 -8.03 -23.35
CA GLN A 103 11.55 -7.33 -24.62
C GLN A 103 12.91 -7.23 -25.34
N ILE A 104 13.98 -6.82 -24.63
CA ILE A 104 15.34 -6.74 -25.18
C ILE A 104 15.81 -8.11 -25.72
N ASN A 105 15.45 -9.19 -25.01
CA ASN A 105 15.84 -10.54 -25.38
C ASN A 105 14.83 -11.24 -26.31
N SER A 106 13.81 -10.53 -26.81
CA SER A 106 12.75 -11.10 -27.66
C SER A 106 12.03 -12.31 -27.04
N ILE A 107 11.89 -12.33 -25.71
CA ILE A 107 11.16 -13.36 -24.97
C ILE A 107 9.70 -12.93 -24.84
N PRO A 108 8.73 -13.73 -25.31
CA PRO A 108 7.32 -13.40 -25.17
C PRO A 108 6.89 -13.42 -23.70
N THR A 109 6.08 -12.43 -23.32
CA THR A 109 5.45 -12.30 -21.99
C THR A 109 3.93 -12.32 -22.13
N ASN A 110 3.22 -12.58 -21.03
CA ASN A 110 1.76 -12.42 -21.00
C ASN A 110 1.32 -11.01 -21.43
N VAL A 111 2.08 -9.98 -21.03
CA VAL A 111 1.83 -8.58 -21.40
C VAL A 111 2.01 -8.35 -22.90
N SER A 112 3.09 -8.86 -23.50
CA SER A 112 3.33 -8.69 -24.94
C SER A 112 2.32 -9.46 -25.80
N VAL A 113 1.83 -10.61 -25.32
CA VAL A 113 0.79 -11.39 -26.00
C VAL A 113 -0.57 -10.68 -25.95
N GLU A 114 -0.90 -10.07 -24.81
CA GLU A 114 -2.17 -9.39 -24.60
C GLU A 114 -2.24 -8.03 -25.28
N LEU A 115 -1.18 -7.21 -25.17
CA LEU A 115 -1.15 -5.85 -25.71
C LEU A 115 -0.70 -5.77 -27.18
N ARG A 116 -0.01 -6.81 -27.69
CA ARG A 116 0.53 -6.86 -29.07
C ARG A 116 1.43 -5.65 -29.39
N GLU A 117 1.58 -5.34 -30.68
CA GLU A 117 2.34 -4.18 -31.16
C GLU A 117 1.62 -2.86 -30.85
N GLY A 118 2.39 -1.84 -30.48
CA GLY A 118 1.87 -0.50 -30.21
C GLY A 118 1.40 -0.25 -28.77
N ALA A 119 1.73 -1.14 -27.83
CA ALA A 119 1.42 -0.97 -26.41
C ALA A 119 1.95 0.37 -25.85
N THR A 120 1.09 1.11 -25.16
CA THR A 120 1.49 2.35 -24.48
C THR A 120 2.00 2.06 -23.06
N PRO A 121 2.81 2.95 -22.46
CA PRO A 121 3.17 2.83 -21.04
C PRO A 121 1.96 2.70 -20.12
N GLU A 122 0.87 3.41 -20.42
CA GLU A 122 -0.38 3.36 -19.68
C GLU A 122 -1.05 1.98 -19.78
N ASP A 123 -1.04 1.34 -20.95
CA ASP A 123 -1.57 -0.02 -21.14
C ASP A 123 -0.79 -1.05 -20.34
N ILE A 124 0.54 -0.93 -20.31
CA ILE A 124 1.42 -1.80 -19.53
C ILE A 124 1.10 -1.64 -18.04
N VAL A 125 1.06 -0.41 -17.52
CA VAL A 125 0.71 -0.16 -16.10
C VAL A 125 -0.68 -0.70 -15.77
N ARG A 126 -1.65 -0.53 -16.67
CA ARG A 126 -3.01 -1.04 -16.45
C ARG A 126 -3.08 -2.55 -16.35
N LEU A 127 -2.22 -3.26 -17.07
CA LEU A 127 -2.20 -4.72 -17.10
C LEU A 127 -1.36 -5.33 -15.97
N VAL A 128 -0.24 -4.70 -15.66
CA VAL A 128 0.71 -5.11 -14.60
C VAL A 128 0.12 -4.86 -13.22
N VAL A 129 -0.46 -3.68 -13.01
CA VAL A 129 -1.02 -3.30 -11.71
C VAL A 129 -2.50 -3.69 -11.67
N ARG A 130 -2.78 -4.87 -11.11
CA ARG A 130 -4.14 -5.39 -10.90
C ARG A 130 -4.64 -5.06 -9.48
N PRO A 131 -5.88 -4.61 -9.33
CA PRO A 131 -6.51 -4.36 -8.02
C PRO A 131 -6.77 -5.66 -7.24
#